data_AF-A0AAW6GVF3-F1
#
_entry.id   AF-A0AAW6GVF3-F1
#
_cell.length_a   1.000
_cell.length_b   1.000
_cell.length_c   1.000
_cell.angle_alpha   90.00
_cell.angle_beta   90.00
_cell.angle_gamma   90.00
#
_symmetry.space_group_name_H-M   'P 1'
#
loop_
_entity.id
_entity.type
_entity.pdbx_description
1 polymer ?
#
loop_
_entity_poly.entity_id
_entity_poly.type
_entity_poly.pdbx_seq_one_letter_code
_entity_poly.pdbx_strand_id
1 'polypeptide(L)'
;MKRHYRIPLLLCSLCTASLTAVAQNTTNLPTSMYGVGELSAGDGGRYAGMGNTGIALNRTGFLNTLNPAAITRMDTACFTFDVGASASYARYSFLSEHSSNFTGNPNRISMGFRVLPRWYALVGAAPYSSVGYVIQTE
;
A
#
# COMPACT_ATOMS: atom_id res chain seq x y z
N MET A 1 -38.21 12.08 7.26
CA MET A 1 -37.72 10.68 7.36
C MET A 1 -36.42 10.57 6.57
N LYS A 2 -35.28 10.47 7.26
CA LYS A 2 -33.95 10.64 6.67
C LYS A 2 -33.55 9.43 5.79
N ARG A 3 -32.77 9.71 4.77
CA ARG A 3 -32.47 8.89 3.58
C ARG A 3 -31.44 7.78 3.87
N HIS A 4 -31.76 6.84 4.77
CA HIS A 4 -30.80 5.82 5.24
C HIS A 4 -30.55 4.68 4.24
N TYR A 5 -31.38 4.53 3.21
CA TYR A 5 -31.27 3.50 2.16
C TYR A 5 -30.10 3.72 1.18
N ARG A 6 -29.42 4.86 1.23
CA ARG A 6 -28.23 5.12 0.39
C ARG A 6 -26.98 4.36 0.85
N ILE A 7 -26.84 4.19 2.17
CA ILE A 7 -25.72 3.51 2.80
C ILE A 7 -25.71 2.00 2.45
N PRO A 8 -26.81 1.24 2.61
CA PRO A 8 -26.82 -0.18 2.23
C PRO A 8 -26.69 -0.38 0.72
N LEU A 9 -27.16 0.57 -0.10
CA LEU A 9 -27.06 0.48 -1.56
C LEU A 9 -25.64 0.73 -2.07
N LEU A 10 -24.91 1.68 -1.44
CA LEU A 10 -23.48 1.87 -1.65
C LEU A 10 -22.65 0.66 -1.19
N LEU A 11 -23.00 0.09 -0.03
CA LEU A 11 -22.31 -1.09 0.51
C LEU A 11 -22.52 -2.32 -0.41
N CYS A 12 -23.74 -2.53 -0.89
CA CYS A 12 -24.07 -3.60 -1.84
C CYS A 12 -23.32 -3.43 -3.16
N SER A 13 -23.30 -2.22 -3.72
CA SER A 13 -22.52 -1.89 -4.92
C SER A 13 -21.01 -2.17 -4.77
N LEU A 14 -20.44 -1.88 -3.59
CA LEU A 14 -19.02 -2.13 -3.32
C LEU A 14 -18.74 -3.64 -3.24
N CYS A 15 -19.64 -4.42 -2.64
CA CYS A 15 -19.54 -5.88 -2.60
C CYS A 15 -19.65 -6.51 -3.99
N THR A 16 -20.51 -5.99 -4.88
CA THR A 16 -20.61 -6.53 -6.25
C THR A 16 -19.36 -6.26 -7.07
N ALA A 17 -18.70 -5.12 -6.86
CA ALA A 17 -17.43 -4.79 -7.53
C ALA A 17 -16.25 -5.67 -7.06
N SER A 18 -16.27 -6.17 -5.82
CA SER A 18 -15.22 -7.08 -5.34
C SER A 18 -15.23 -8.46 -6.03
N LEU A 19 -16.36 -8.90 -6.58
CA LEU A 19 -16.47 -10.18 -7.30
C LEU A 19 -15.75 -10.18 -8.66
N THR A 20 -15.45 -9.00 -9.20
CA THR A 20 -14.68 -8.84 -10.46
C THR A 20 -13.19 -8.59 -10.22
N ALA A 21 -12.68 -8.83 -9.01
CA ALA A 21 -11.26 -8.66 -8.72
C ALA A 21 -10.42 -9.68 -9.51
N VAL A 22 -9.82 -9.22 -10.61
CA VAL A 22 -8.80 -9.97 -11.36
C VAL A 22 -7.54 -10.01 -10.48
N ALA A 23 -6.92 -11.19 -10.37
CA ALA A 23 -5.65 -11.34 -9.67
C ALA A 23 -4.61 -10.36 -10.26
N GLN A 24 -4.07 -9.46 -9.42
CA GLN A 24 -3.09 -8.47 -9.87
C GLN A 24 -1.76 -9.15 -10.15
N ASN A 25 -1.25 -9.01 -11.37
CA ASN A 25 0.10 -9.47 -11.72
C ASN A 25 1.09 -8.62 -10.92
N THR A 26 1.66 -9.21 -9.86
CA THR A 26 2.29 -8.43 -8.79
C THR A 26 3.74 -8.06 -9.10
N THR A 27 4.28 -8.40 -10.28
CA THR A 27 5.74 -8.39 -10.46
C THR A 27 6.18 -8.15 -11.90
N ASN A 28 7.18 -7.27 -12.06
CA ASN A 28 7.56 -6.67 -13.36
C ASN A 28 8.94 -7.05 -13.87
N LEU A 29 9.74 -7.64 -13.00
CA LEU A 29 11.13 -7.93 -13.26
C LEU A 29 11.25 -9.40 -13.67
N PRO A 30 11.86 -9.71 -14.82
CA PRO A 30 12.23 -11.09 -15.16
C PRO A 30 13.08 -11.75 -14.06
N THR A 31 13.83 -10.96 -13.31
CA THR A 31 14.64 -11.40 -12.17
C THR A 31 13.83 -11.67 -10.90
N SER A 32 12.57 -11.24 -10.82
CA SER A 32 11.72 -11.48 -9.65
C SER A 32 11.24 -12.92 -9.52
N MET A 33 11.39 -13.73 -10.57
CA MET A 33 11.08 -15.17 -10.57
C MET A 33 11.97 -15.97 -9.62
N TYR A 34 13.07 -15.38 -9.12
CA TYR A 34 14.03 -16.04 -8.25
C TYR A 34 14.21 -15.27 -6.93
N GLY A 35 14.34 -16.00 -5.81
CA GLY A 35 14.61 -15.41 -4.49
C GLY A 35 13.40 -14.71 -3.85
N VAL A 36 13.61 -13.54 -3.26
CA VAL A 36 12.57 -12.76 -2.56
C VAL A 36 11.65 -11.97 -3.49
N GLY A 37 11.94 -11.90 -4.79
CA GLY A 37 11.15 -11.16 -5.78
C GLY A 37 11.45 -9.66 -5.82
N GLU A 38 10.47 -8.89 -6.32
CA GLU A 38 10.48 -7.43 -6.30
C GLU A 38 10.16 -6.95 -4.87
N LEU A 39 11.10 -6.23 -4.25
CA LEU A 39 10.88 -5.65 -2.92
C LEU A 39 9.85 -4.53 -3.02
N SER A 40 8.78 -4.66 -2.25
CA SER A 40 7.90 -3.53 -2.02
C SER A 40 8.57 -2.66 -0.97
N ALA A 41 8.89 -1.42 -1.32
CA ALA A 41 9.58 -0.53 -0.42
C ALA A 41 8.80 -0.33 0.91
N GLY A 42 7.49 -0.67 0.99
CA GLY A 42 6.69 -0.54 2.22
C GLY A 42 6.48 0.91 2.69
N ASP A 43 7.15 1.82 1.99
CA ASP A 43 7.22 3.22 2.24
C ASP A 43 5.91 3.85 1.77
N GLY A 44 5.12 4.35 2.72
CA GLY A 44 4.00 5.22 2.39
C GLY A 44 4.44 6.32 1.40
N GLY A 45 3.54 6.72 0.50
CA GLY A 45 3.91 7.59 -0.64
C GLY A 45 4.63 8.89 -0.27
N ARG A 46 4.46 9.37 0.97
CA ARG A 46 5.17 10.53 1.50
C ARG A 46 6.66 10.29 1.75
N TYR A 47 7.07 9.10 2.21
CA TYR A 47 8.50 8.79 2.35
C TYR A 47 9.14 8.60 0.98
N ALA A 48 8.47 7.86 0.09
CA ALA A 48 8.93 7.66 -1.28
C ALA A 48 9.18 9.00 -1.99
N GLY A 49 8.28 9.97 -1.85
CA GLY A 49 8.44 11.33 -2.39
C GLY A 49 9.57 12.15 -1.75
N MET A 50 10.08 11.75 -0.59
CA MET A 50 11.19 12.40 0.12
C MET A 50 12.51 11.62 -0.02
N GLY A 51 12.66 10.76 -1.04
CA GLY A 51 13.85 9.93 -1.22
C GLY A 51 14.02 8.89 -0.11
N ASN A 52 12.90 8.39 0.39
CA ASN A 52 12.79 7.48 1.51
C ASN A 52 13.31 7.98 2.87
N THR A 53 13.33 9.30 3.04
CA THR A 53 13.66 9.91 4.33
C THR A 53 12.40 10.03 5.19
N GLY A 54 12.51 9.77 6.49
CA GLY A 54 11.33 9.75 7.35
C GLY A 54 11.54 9.46 8.83
N ILE A 55 12.74 9.07 9.26
CA ILE A 55 13.00 8.69 10.66
C ILE A 55 12.70 9.85 11.63
N ALA A 56 13.09 11.08 11.28
CA ALA A 56 12.81 12.27 12.08
C ALA A 56 11.43 12.90 11.83
N LEU A 57 10.64 12.37 10.89
CA LEU A 57 9.38 12.98 10.46
C LEU A 57 8.28 12.68 11.48
N ASN A 58 8.02 13.62 12.38
CA ASN A 58 6.93 13.51 13.35
C ASN A 58 5.83 14.53 13.04
N ARG A 59 4.71 14.13 12.41
CA ARG A 59 3.61 15.02 12.00
C ARG A 59 2.24 14.44 12.37
N THR A 60 1.32 15.31 12.80
CA THR A 60 -0.09 14.95 13.02
C THR A 60 -0.74 14.43 11.72
N GLY A 61 -1.61 13.43 11.84
CA GLY A 61 -2.30 12.82 10.69
C GLY A 61 -1.41 12.01 9.76
N PHE A 62 -0.18 11.67 10.18
CA PHE A 62 0.73 10.80 9.44
C PHE A 62 1.14 9.61 10.29
N LEU A 63 0.84 8.41 9.81
CA LEU A 63 1.24 7.17 10.47
C LEU A 63 2.66 6.82 10.10
N ASN A 64 3.61 7.28 10.93
CA ASN A 64 5.00 7.01 10.64
C ASN A 64 5.41 5.58 11.08
N THR A 65 5.51 4.65 10.12
CA THR A 65 5.94 3.26 10.39
C THR A 65 7.46 3.08 10.44
N LEU A 66 8.24 4.02 9.92
CA LEU A 66 9.71 3.99 9.98
C LEU A 66 10.24 4.34 11.38
N ASN A 67 9.48 5.12 12.16
CA ASN A 67 9.83 5.47 13.53
C ASN A 67 8.63 5.34 14.48
N PRO A 68 8.57 4.29 15.31
CA PRO A 68 7.49 4.11 16.27
C PRO A 68 7.28 5.28 17.22
N ALA A 69 8.31 6.07 17.55
CA ALA A 69 8.17 7.21 18.47
C ALA A 69 7.34 8.36 17.88
N ALA A 70 7.23 8.45 16.55
CA ALA A 70 6.46 9.50 15.88
C ALA A 70 4.93 9.34 16.05
N ILE A 71 4.44 8.18 16.52
CA ILE A 71 3.01 8.01 16.83
C ILE A 71 2.54 8.83 18.04
N THR A 72 3.47 9.32 18.87
CA THR A 72 3.16 10.15 20.05
C THR A 72 2.46 11.47 19.71
N ARG A 73 2.59 11.93 18.47
CA ARG A 73 1.96 13.17 17.97
C ARG A 73 0.55 12.96 17.42
N MET A 74 -0.04 11.77 17.60
CA MET A 74 -1.46 11.54 17.32
C MET A 74 -2.35 12.35 18.25
N ASP A 75 -3.45 12.86 17.68
CA ASP A 75 -4.49 13.54 18.45
C ASP A 75 -5.33 12.55 19.27
N THR A 76 -5.93 13.01 20.37
CA THR A 76 -6.62 12.16 21.35
C THR A 76 -7.96 11.63 20.86
N ALA A 77 -8.64 12.37 19.98
CA ALA A 77 -9.99 12.07 19.52
C ALA A 77 -10.06 11.65 18.04
N CYS A 78 -8.91 11.41 17.39
CA CYS A 78 -8.87 11.10 15.96
C CYS A 78 -8.36 9.68 15.68
N PHE A 79 -9.11 8.96 14.84
CA PHE A 79 -8.65 7.74 14.19
C PHE A 79 -8.00 8.10 12.86
N THR A 80 -6.74 7.71 12.68
CA THR A 80 -6.03 7.91 11.41
C THR A 80 -6.01 6.59 10.64
N PHE A 81 -6.45 6.64 9.39
CA PHE A 81 -6.42 5.51 8.46
C PHE A 81 -5.48 5.86 7.31
N ASP A 82 -4.62 4.93 6.94
CA ASP A 82 -3.62 5.09 5.90
C ASP A 82 -3.68 3.89 4.94
N VAL A 83 -4.05 4.17 3.70
CA VAL A 83 -4.16 3.19 2.62
C VAL A 83 -3.28 3.68 1.48
N GLY A 84 -2.33 2.84 1.06
CA GLY A 84 -1.38 3.15 0.00
C GLY A 84 -1.43 2.12 -1.11
N ALA A 85 -1.35 2.61 -2.34
CA ALA A 85 -1.10 1.82 -3.54
C ALA A 85 0.18 2.35 -4.21
N SER A 86 0.85 1.47 -4.95
CA SER A 86 2.06 1.77 -5.70
C SER A 86 1.83 1.40 -7.16
N ALA A 87 2.41 2.17 -8.07
CA ALA A 87 2.45 1.85 -9.49
C ALA A 87 3.88 2.03 -9.98
N SER A 88 4.33 1.08 -10.80
CA SER A 88 5.68 1.06 -11.38
C SER A 88 5.58 0.94 -12.89
N TYR A 89 6.43 1.71 -13.58
CA TYR A 89 6.61 1.63 -15.02
C TYR A 89 8.07 1.31 -15.30
N ALA A 90 8.30 0.14 -15.90
CA ALA A 90 9.63 -0.33 -16.25
C ALA A 90 9.75 -0.47 -17.77
N ARG A 91 10.83 0.08 -18.34
CA ARG A 91 11.15 -0.09 -19.76
C ARG A 91 12.47 -0.83 -19.88
N TYR A 92 12.41 -2.01 -20.51
CA TYR A 92 13.56 -2.83 -20.81
C TYR A 92 13.95 -2.65 -22.28
N SER A 93 15.25 -2.57 -22.53
CA SER A 93 15.83 -2.52 -23.86
C SER A 93 16.92 -3.57 -23.96
N PHE A 94 16.73 -4.56 -24.83
CA PHE A 94 17.75 -5.55 -25.16
C PHE A 94 18.02 -5.49 -26.65
N LEU A 95 19.24 -5.08 -27.02
CA LEU A 95 19.71 -4.94 -28.40
C LEU A 95 18.80 -4.06 -29.29
N SER A 96 17.75 -4.64 -29.89
CA SER A 96 16.79 -4.01 -30.80
C SER A 96 15.33 -4.22 -30.38
N GLU A 97 15.07 -4.90 -29.26
CA GLU A 97 13.73 -5.07 -28.70
C GLU A 97 13.50 -4.12 -27.52
N HIS A 98 12.29 -3.59 -27.47
CA HIS A 98 11.80 -2.72 -26.41
C HIS A 98 10.57 -3.36 -25.77
N SER A 99 10.64 -3.60 -24.46
CA SER A 99 9.49 -4.07 -23.68
C SER A 99 9.18 -3.05 -22.60
N SER A 100 7.95 -2.54 -22.59
CA SER A 100 7.45 -1.65 -21.53
C SER A 100 6.41 -2.38 -20.71
N ASN A 101 6.56 -2.36 -19.39
CA ASN A 101 5.65 -3.00 -18.45
C ASN A 101 5.13 -1.95 -17.47
N PHE A 102 3.83 -2.02 -17.19
CA PHE A 102 3.13 -1.18 -16.23
C PHE A 102 2.39 -2.06 -15.25
N THR A 103 2.60 -1.84 -13.95
CA THR A 103 1.95 -2.60 -12.88
C THR A 103 1.57 -1.69 -11.73
N GLY A 104 0.46 -2.05 -11.08
CA GLY A 104 0.01 -1.42 -9.84
C GLY A 104 -0.29 -2.48 -8.79
N ASN A 105 0.20 -2.24 -7.56
CA ASN A 105 0.01 -3.12 -6.41
C ASN A 105 -0.41 -2.31 -5.17
N PRO A 106 -1.29 -2.86 -4.30
CA PRO A 106 -1.50 -2.30 -2.97
C PRO A 106 -0.20 -2.38 -2.17
N ASN A 107 0.13 -1.31 -1.45
CA ASN A 107 1.38 -1.16 -0.71
C ASN A 107 1.18 -1.24 0.81
N ARG A 108 0.11 -0.63 1.34
CA ARG A 108 -0.15 -0.66 2.79
C ARG A 108 -1.60 -0.38 3.15
N ILE A 109 -2.03 -0.96 4.25
CA ILE A 109 -3.26 -0.59 4.96
C ILE A 109 -2.91 -0.54 6.44
N SER A 110 -3.07 0.61 7.07
CA SER A 110 -2.80 0.78 8.50
C SER A 110 -3.78 1.75 9.16
N MET A 111 -3.96 1.57 10.46
CA MET A 111 -4.80 2.38 11.32
C MET A 111 -4.00 2.73 12.59
N GLY A 112 -4.12 3.96 13.06
CA GLY A 112 -3.52 4.39 14.32
C GLY A 112 -4.46 5.27 15.13
N PHE A 113 -4.42 5.09 16.45
CA PHE A 113 -5.23 5.83 17.41
C PHE A 113 -4.58 5.84 18.80
N ARG A 114 -4.97 6.82 19.63
CA ARG A 114 -4.56 6.90 21.03
C ARG A 114 -5.51 6.08 21.91
N VAL A 115 -4.97 5.15 22.70
CA VAL A 115 -5.76 4.26 23.57
C VAL A 115 -5.99 4.91 24.94
N LEU A 116 -4.92 5.41 25.57
CA LEU A 116 -4.92 6.08 26.88
C LEU A 116 -3.99 7.29 26.83
N PRO A 117 -4.01 8.20 27.84
CA PRO A 117 -2.96 9.20 27.96
C PRO A 117 -1.56 8.58 27.91
N ARG A 118 -0.76 9.01 26.92
CA ARG A 118 0.60 8.50 26.64
C ARG A 118 0.67 7.08 26.06
N TRP A 119 -0.46 6.43 25.77
CA TRP A 119 -0.51 5.13 25.09
C TRP A 119 -1.11 5.26 23.70
N TYR A 120 -0.35 4.84 22.71
CA TYR A 120 -0.69 4.95 21.30
C TYR A 120 -0.60 3.57 20.67
N ALA A 121 -1.54 3.25 19.78
CA ALA A 121 -1.57 2.00 19.04
C ALA A 121 -1.54 2.29 17.54
N LEU A 122 -0.80 1.46 16.82
CA LEU A 122 -0.76 1.42 15.36
C LEU A 122 -0.85 -0.04 14.95
N VAL A 123 -1.76 -0.34 14.02
CA VAL A 123 -1.96 -1.67 13.46
C VAL A 123 -2.02 -1.56 11.95
N GLY A 124 -1.37 -2.46 11.23
CA GLY A 124 -1.41 -2.43 9.77
C GLY A 124 -0.73 -3.63 9.14
N ALA A 125 -0.96 -3.78 7.84
CA ALA A 125 -0.36 -4.78 7.00
C ALA A 125 0.25 -4.10 5.76
N ALA A 126 1.46 -4.50 5.40
CA ALA A 126 2.14 -4.09 4.19
C ALA A 126 2.88 -5.30 3.60
N PRO A 127 2.66 -5.68 2.33
CA PRO A 127 3.47 -6.69 1.66
C PRO A 127 4.94 -6.23 1.60
N TYR A 128 5.86 -7.13 2.00
CA TYR A 128 7.29 -6.86 1.97
C TYR A 128 7.90 -7.11 0.59
N SER A 129 7.45 -8.17 -0.09
CA SER A 129 7.93 -8.51 -1.43
C SER A 129 6.87 -9.23 -2.24
N SER A 130 7.08 -9.22 -3.55
CA SER A 130 6.17 -9.76 -4.56
C SER A 130 6.96 -10.60 -5.56
N VAL A 131 6.48 -11.80 -5.86
CA VAL A 131 7.08 -12.72 -6.86
C VAL A 131 6.04 -13.04 -7.92
N GLY A 132 6.45 -12.98 -9.18
CA GLY A 132 5.57 -13.20 -10.33
C GLY A 132 6.13 -14.31 -11.19
N TYR A 133 5.33 -15.33 -11.43
CA TYR A 133 5.68 -16.43 -12.33
C TYR A 133 4.80 -16.34 -13.57
N VAL A 134 5.43 -16.32 -14.75
CA VAL A 134 4.71 -16.54 -16.01
C VAL A 134 4.84 -18.03 -16.32
N ILE A 135 3.80 -18.80 -16.02
CA ILE A 135 3.73 -20.20 -16.46
C ILE A 135 3.21 -20.19 -17.90
N GLN A 136 4.11 -20.33 -18.87
CA GLN A 136 3.73 -20.72 -20.21
C GLN A 136 3.44 -22.22 -20.20
N THR A 137 2.16 -22.59 -20.19
CA THR A 137 1.74 -23.94 -20.59
C THR A 137 1.79 -24.01 -22.10
N GLU A 138 2.60 -24.92 -22.64
CA GLU A 138 2.60 -25.32 -24.06
C GLU A 138 1.22 -25.77 -24.54
#